data_AF-C0NQ70-F1
#
_entry.id   AF-C0NQ70-F1
#
_cell.length_a   1.000
_cell.length_b   1.000
_cell.length_c   1.000
_cell.angle_alpha   90.00
_cell.angle_beta   90.00
_cell.angle_gamma   90.00
#
_symmetry.space_group_name_H-M   'P 1'
#
loop_
_entity.id
_entity.type
_entity.pdbx_description
1 polymer ?
#
loop_
_entity_poly.entity_id
_entity_poly.type
_entity_poly.pdbx_seq_one_letter_code
_entity_poly.pdbx_strand_id
1 'polypeptide(L)'
;MDSPESVTLPTIKTRFLILSDTHSREFTTDTEADVAIHCGDLTEGSTLEEFHSAIKLLTELKAPLKLVIPGNHDFTLDIPFFKKRVELQLKYLDAALIKRAYGDFGEARQLFNSDAATSAGIVFLEEGTHSFDLRNGASLTVFASPLTPSQGGGWAFQYPLRSGHTFEISNTVDLVMTHGPPKGILDHTLSGDSAGSTLVFEALARARPRLHCFGHIHEGWGAKLVTWAPADQMSATPSYSADIDEARSVLVADLSTLRGGSGLEHDGQHSQAGKGDNDSGKRSETYYATSHCSGDTHSVEAGSRTLFVNASIKGVDEDYPLHLPWLVDIELPKASLGGSSELS
;
A
#
# COMPACT_ATOMS: atom_id res chain seq x y z
N MET A 1 -32.55 31.69 -1.62
CA MET A 1 -32.54 30.29 -2.05
C MET A 1 -31.57 29.62 -1.12
N ASP A 2 -32.05 28.83 -0.17
CA ASP A 2 -31.14 28.03 0.65
C ASP A 2 -30.45 27.04 -0.29
N SER A 3 -29.13 27.14 -0.34
CA SER A 3 -28.28 26.12 -0.93
C SER A 3 -28.64 24.79 -0.25
N PRO A 4 -28.85 23.69 -0.98
CA PRO A 4 -29.15 22.41 -0.34
C PRO A 4 -28.00 22.07 0.61
N GLU A 5 -28.30 21.91 1.90
CA GLU A 5 -27.35 21.39 2.88
C GLU A 5 -26.76 20.12 2.29
N SER A 6 -25.44 20.12 2.11
CA SER A 6 -24.68 18.93 1.74
C SER A 6 -24.98 17.86 2.79
N VAL A 7 -25.86 16.91 2.46
CA VAL A 7 -26.14 15.76 3.30
C VAL A 7 -24.85 14.95 3.36
N THR A 8 -24.07 15.12 4.42
CA THR A 8 -22.90 14.29 4.67
C THR A 8 -23.40 12.87 4.90
N LEU A 9 -23.07 11.97 3.99
CA LEU A 9 -23.39 10.55 4.16
C LEU A 9 -22.76 10.04 5.45
N PRO A 10 -23.47 9.19 6.22
CA PRO A 10 -22.90 8.62 7.44
C PRO A 10 -21.64 7.82 7.11
N THR A 11 -20.59 8.06 7.87
CA THR A 11 -19.31 7.37 7.78
C THR A 11 -19.15 6.34 8.91
N ILE A 12 -18.35 5.33 8.64
CA ILE A 12 -18.01 4.25 9.57
C ILE A 12 -16.48 4.26 9.75
N LYS A 13 -16.05 4.37 11.01
CA LYS A 13 -14.64 4.15 11.37
C LYS A 13 -14.23 2.75 10.94
N THR A 14 -13.21 2.68 10.10
CA THR A 14 -12.68 1.45 9.52
C THR A 14 -11.18 1.38 9.79
N ARG A 15 -10.75 0.23 10.30
CA ARG A 15 -9.36 -0.03 10.67
C ARG A 15 -8.66 -0.86 9.60
N PHE A 16 -7.50 -0.38 9.17
CA PHE A 16 -6.63 -1.04 8.21
C PHE A 16 -5.34 -1.50 8.85
N LEU A 17 -4.94 -2.75 8.62
CA LEU A 17 -3.58 -3.23 8.85
C LEU A 17 -2.83 -3.26 7.52
N ILE A 18 -1.82 -2.41 7.35
CA ILE A 18 -1.15 -2.18 6.07
C ILE A 18 0.30 -2.60 6.18
N LEU A 19 0.75 -3.44 5.25
CA LEU A 19 2.11 -3.93 5.13
C LEU A 19 2.48 -4.09 3.65
N SER A 20 3.76 -4.21 3.38
CA SER A 20 4.34 -4.44 2.06
C SER A 20 5.75 -5.00 2.25
N ASP A 21 6.32 -5.59 1.21
CA ASP A 21 7.73 -6.00 1.21
C ASP A 21 8.06 -6.92 2.40
N THR A 22 7.29 -7.99 2.55
CA THR A 22 7.60 -9.02 3.56
C THR A 22 8.78 -9.87 3.13
N HIS A 23 9.03 -10.04 1.82
CA HIS A 23 10.17 -10.80 1.26
C HIS A 23 10.32 -12.17 1.94
N SER A 24 9.22 -12.93 2.04
CA SER A 24 9.17 -14.26 2.67
C SER A 24 9.47 -14.30 4.17
N ARG A 25 9.58 -13.14 4.85
CA ARG A 25 9.87 -13.07 6.28
C ARG A 25 8.61 -13.28 7.09
N GLU A 26 8.73 -14.05 8.18
CA GLU A 26 7.69 -14.18 9.17
C GLU A 26 7.56 -12.88 9.99
N PHE A 27 6.32 -12.50 10.28
CA PHE A 27 5.98 -11.39 11.13
C PHE A 27 4.71 -11.75 11.91
N THR A 28 4.58 -11.23 13.13
CA THR A 28 3.40 -11.46 13.97
C THR A 28 2.86 -10.14 14.50
N THR A 29 1.55 -10.02 14.50
CA THR A 29 0.81 -8.95 15.18
C THR A 29 -0.43 -9.53 15.82
N ASP A 30 -0.78 -9.01 16.99
CA ASP A 30 -1.95 -9.41 17.76
C ASP A 30 -3.14 -8.47 17.55
N THR A 31 -2.97 -7.38 16.79
CA THR A 31 -4.02 -6.39 16.53
C THR A 31 -5.11 -6.92 15.60
N GLU A 32 -6.34 -6.48 15.85
CA GLU A 32 -7.48 -6.69 14.95
C GLU A 32 -7.63 -5.50 13.98
N ALA A 33 -8.08 -5.79 12.76
CA ALA A 33 -8.42 -4.79 11.75
C ALA A 33 -9.68 -5.23 10.98
N ASP A 34 -10.35 -4.30 10.32
CA ASP A 34 -11.46 -4.60 9.41
C ASP A 34 -10.92 -5.13 8.07
N VAL A 35 -9.78 -4.60 7.62
CA VAL A 35 -9.12 -4.98 6.37
C VAL A 35 -7.61 -5.05 6.60
N ALA A 36 -6.96 -6.11 6.14
CA ALA A 36 -5.51 -6.15 5.98
C ALA A 36 -5.12 -5.92 4.51
N ILE A 37 -4.01 -5.24 4.26
CA ILE A 37 -3.54 -4.89 2.91
C ILE A 37 -2.06 -5.25 2.79
N HIS A 38 -1.70 -5.99 1.73
CA HIS A 38 -0.31 -6.25 1.35
C HIS A 38 0.00 -5.63 -0.03
N CYS A 39 0.87 -4.62 -0.08
CA CYS A 39 1.20 -3.86 -1.29
C CYS A 39 2.33 -4.47 -2.15
N GLY A 40 2.38 -5.80 -2.28
CA GLY A 40 3.40 -6.47 -3.09
C GLY A 40 4.73 -6.77 -2.40
N ASP A 41 5.60 -7.49 -3.13
CA ASP A 41 6.83 -8.11 -2.65
C ASP A 41 6.58 -9.04 -1.46
N LEU A 42 5.68 -9.99 -1.69
CA LEU A 42 5.34 -11.07 -0.76
C LEU A 42 6.54 -12.01 -0.57
N THR A 43 7.30 -12.21 -1.65
CA THR A 43 8.40 -13.16 -1.74
C THR A 43 9.71 -12.45 -2.04
N GLU A 44 10.85 -13.06 -1.69
CA GLU A 44 12.16 -12.59 -2.14
C GLU A 44 12.49 -13.20 -3.51
N GLY A 45 12.24 -14.50 -3.67
CA GLY A 45 12.63 -15.29 -4.84
C GLY A 45 11.48 -15.77 -5.72
N SER A 46 10.21 -15.48 -5.41
CA SER A 46 9.02 -15.96 -6.14
C SER A 46 8.83 -17.49 -6.17
N THR A 47 9.40 -18.22 -5.22
CA THR A 47 9.21 -19.68 -5.17
C THR A 47 7.85 -20.07 -4.59
N LEU A 48 7.37 -21.27 -4.92
CA LEU A 48 6.11 -21.78 -4.34
C LEU A 48 6.16 -21.88 -2.81
N GLU A 49 7.32 -22.25 -2.25
CA GLU A 49 7.53 -22.34 -0.80
C GLU A 49 7.38 -20.97 -0.12
N GLU A 50 7.91 -19.91 -0.74
CA GLU A 50 7.75 -18.55 -0.26
C GLU A 50 6.30 -18.06 -0.36
N PHE A 51 5.58 -18.38 -1.44
CA PHE A 51 4.15 -18.07 -1.52
C PHE A 51 3.32 -18.81 -0.49
N HIS A 52 3.63 -20.07 -0.18
CA HIS A 52 2.99 -20.78 0.93
C HIS A 52 3.23 -20.09 2.27
N SER A 53 4.47 -19.61 2.49
CA SER A 53 4.84 -18.88 3.71
C SER A 53 4.13 -17.53 3.80
N ALA A 54 4.05 -16.79 2.69
CA ALA A 54 3.32 -15.52 2.61
C ALA A 54 1.81 -15.71 2.83
N ILE A 55 1.20 -16.74 2.24
CA ILE A 55 -0.22 -17.06 2.46
C ILE A 55 -0.47 -17.44 3.92
N LYS A 56 0.41 -18.25 4.53
CA LYS A 56 0.32 -18.58 5.96
C LYS A 56 0.36 -17.33 6.83
N LEU A 57 1.33 -16.43 6.60
CA LEU A 57 1.42 -15.14 7.30
C LEU A 57 0.12 -14.35 7.15
N LEU A 58 -0.37 -14.22 5.91
CA LEU A 58 -1.62 -13.50 5.64
C LEU A 58 -2.79 -14.14 6.39
N THR A 59 -2.93 -15.47 6.37
CA THR A 59 -3.98 -16.21 7.10
C THR A 59 -3.97 -15.91 8.60
N GLU A 60 -2.79 -15.72 9.20
CA GLU A 60 -2.62 -15.42 10.62
C GLU A 60 -3.00 -13.98 11.00
N LEU A 61 -3.13 -13.06 10.03
CA LEU A 61 -3.59 -11.69 10.30
C LEU A 61 -5.07 -11.67 10.73
N LYS A 62 -5.37 -11.00 11.85
CA LYS A 62 -6.72 -10.88 12.41
C LYS A 62 -7.55 -9.79 11.71
N ALA A 63 -7.87 -10.04 10.45
CA ALA A 63 -8.80 -9.22 9.66
C ALA A 63 -9.73 -10.12 8.83
N PRO A 64 -11.04 -9.85 8.71
CA PRO A 64 -11.94 -10.67 7.91
C PRO A 64 -11.69 -10.58 6.40
N LEU A 65 -11.13 -9.46 5.92
CA LEU A 65 -10.75 -9.24 4.53
C LEU A 65 -9.25 -8.95 4.45
N LYS A 66 -8.55 -9.57 3.50
CA LYS A 66 -7.11 -9.40 3.28
C LYS A 66 -6.86 -9.18 1.79
N LEU A 67 -6.52 -7.95 1.41
CA LEU A 67 -6.30 -7.54 0.02
C LEU A 67 -4.83 -7.63 -0.31
N VAL A 68 -4.49 -8.24 -1.44
CA VAL A 68 -3.10 -8.51 -1.83
C VAL A 68 -2.90 -8.16 -3.29
N ILE A 69 -1.83 -7.43 -3.58
CA ILE A 69 -1.26 -7.30 -4.93
C ILE A 69 0.15 -7.88 -4.95
N PRO A 70 0.68 -8.28 -6.12
CA PRO A 70 2.08 -8.68 -6.25
C PRO A 70 3.00 -7.44 -6.38
N GLY A 71 4.29 -7.65 -6.13
CA GLY A 71 5.36 -6.71 -6.42
C GLY A 71 6.37 -7.29 -7.42
N ASN A 72 7.46 -6.56 -7.67
CA ASN A 72 8.43 -6.94 -8.70
C ASN A 72 9.25 -8.20 -8.35
N HIS A 73 9.31 -8.59 -7.08
CA HIS A 73 9.91 -9.85 -6.65
C HIS A 73 8.98 -11.05 -6.87
N ASP A 74 7.67 -10.83 -6.99
CA ASP A 74 6.66 -11.90 -7.13
C ASP A 74 6.49 -12.36 -8.60
N PHE A 75 7.59 -12.46 -9.33
CA PHE A 75 7.62 -12.55 -10.80
C PHE A 75 6.89 -13.76 -11.40
N THR A 76 6.67 -14.87 -10.68
CA THR A 76 5.87 -16.00 -11.21
C THR A 76 4.38 -15.68 -11.34
N LEU A 77 3.92 -14.60 -10.70
CA LEU A 77 2.56 -14.08 -10.86
C LEU A 77 2.40 -13.22 -12.12
N ASP A 78 3.49 -12.69 -12.67
CA ASP A 78 3.53 -12.05 -14.00
C ASP A 78 3.80 -13.13 -15.06
N ILE A 79 2.75 -13.82 -15.53
CA ILE A 79 2.88 -14.98 -16.42
C ILE A 79 3.68 -14.66 -17.70
N PRO A 80 3.43 -13.54 -18.43
CA PRO A 80 4.24 -13.17 -19.58
C PRO A 80 5.72 -12.98 -19.24
N PHE A 81 6.04 -12.27 -18.16
CA PHE A 81 7.42 -12.09 -17.72
C PHE A 81 8.07 -13.42 -17.32
N PHE A 82 7.36 -14.24 -16.55
CA PHE A 82 7.86 -15.53 -16.07
C PHE A 82 8.19 -16.48 -17.23
N LYS A 83 7.31 -16.59 -18.25
CA LYS A 83 7.58 -17.38 -19.46
C LYS A 83 8.87 -16.96 -20.14
N LYS A 84 9.06 -15.66 -20.37
CA LYS A 84 10.29 -15.12 -20.98
C LYS A 84 11.52 -15.41 -20.12
N ARG A 85 11.40 -15.30 -18.79
CA ARG A 85 12.49 -15.60 -17.86
C ARG A 85 12.86 -17.08 -17.91
N VAL A 86 11.89 -17.99 -17.94
CA VAL A 86 12.12 -19.44 -18.07
C VAL A 86 12.82 -19.77 -19.38
N GLU A 87 12.36 -19.22 -20.51
CA GLU A 87 13.00 -19.42 -21.83
C GLU A 87 14.49 -19.03 -21.83
N LEU A 88 14.86 -17.96 -21.13
CA LEU A 88 16.25 -17.55 -20.99
C LEU A 88 17.06 -18.50 -20.08
N GLN A 89 16.45 -18.99 -18.99
CA GLN A 89 17.13 -19.84 -18.00
C GLN A 89 17.25 -21.31 -18.43
N LEU A 90 16.38 -21.81 -19.31
CA LEU A 90 16.48 -23.16 -19.89
C LEU A 90 17.77 -23.40 -20.67
N LYS A 91 18.53 -22.35 -20.99
CA LYS A 91 19.88 -22.45 -21.58
C LYS A 91 20.94 -22.94 -20.58
N TYR A 92 20.68 -22.79 -19.29
CA TYR A 92 21.64 -23.01 -18.22
C TYR A 92 21.14 -23.99 -17.14
N LEU A 93 19.83 -24.18 -17.01
CA LEU A 93 19.21 -24.97 -15.95
C LEU A 93 18.25 -26.04 -16.51
N ASP A 94 18.13 -27.14 -15.77
CA ASP A 94 17.14 -28.19 -16.05
C ASP A 94 15.71 -27.66 -15.82
N ALA A 95 14.82 -27.91 -16.78
CA ALA A 95 13.41 -27.56 -16.69
C ALA A 95 12.72 -28.13 -15.44
N ALA A 96 13.08 -29.34 -14.99
CA ALA A 96 12.54 -29.96 -13.80
C ALA A 96 12.97 -29.24 -12.52
N LEU A 97 14.18 -28.67 -12.47
CA LEU A 97 14.63 -27.86 -11.34
C LEU A 97 13.87 -26.53 -11.26
N ILE A 98 13.67 -25.88 -12.41
CA ILE A 98 12.86 -24.65 -12.49
C ILE A 98 11.43 -24.95 -12.03
N LYS A 99 10.79 -25.99 -12.59
CA LYS A 99 9.42 -26.37 -12.23
C LYS A 99 9.28 -26.76 -10.76
N ARG A 100 10.29 -27.42 -10.17
CA ARG A 100 10.26 -27.76 -8.73
C ARG A 100 10.23 -26.52 -7.82
N ALA A 101 10.94 -25.46 -8.18
CA ALA A 101 11.00 -24.23 -7.37
C ALA A 101 9.80 -23.31 -7.61
N TYR A 102 9.35 -23.18 -8.86
CA TYR A 102 8.42 -22.14 -9.30
C TYR A 102 7.04 -22.66 -9.74
N GLY A 103 6.88 -23.97 -9.88
CA GLY A 103 5.65 -24.58 -10.38
C GLY A 103 5.44 -24.42 -11.89
N ASP A 104 4.25 -24.82 -12.33
CA ASP A 104 3.72 -24.50 -13.65
C ASP A 104 3.31 -23.02 -13.77
N PHE A 105 3.23 -22.51 -15.00
CA PHE A 105 2.74 -21.15 -15.25
C PHE A 105 1.33 -20.94 -14.67
N GLY A 106 1.21 -20.05 -13.70
CA GLY A 106 -0.04 -19.76 -13.00
C GLY A 106 -0.29 -20.60 -11.74
N GLU A 107 0.58 -21.55 -11.40
CA GLU A 107 0.44 -22.37 -10.17
C GLU A 107 0.53 -21.49 -8.91
N ALA A 108 1.51 -20.58 -8.84
CA ALA A 108 1.62 -19.61 -7.75
C ALA A 108 0.33 -18.76 -7.59
N ARG A 109 -0.29 -18.35 -8.71
CA ARG A 109 -1.55 -17.58 -8.70
C ARG A 109 -2.73 -18.40 -8.16
N GLN A 110 -2.73 -19.72 -8.42
CA GLN A 110 -3.76 -20.63 -7.92
C GLN A 110 -3.70 -20.82 -6.40
N LEU A 111 -2.53 -20.64 -5.76
CA LEU A 111 -2.41 -20.74 -4.30
C LEU A 111 -3.33 -19.74 -3.58
N PHE A 112 -3.49 -18.53 -4.11
CA PHE A 112 -4.41 -17.51 -3.59
C PHE A 112 -5.89 -17.84 -3.81
N ASN A 113 -6.20 -18.83 -4.65
CA ASN A 113 -7.57 -19.32 -4.88
C ASN A 113 -7.84 -20.65 -4.15
N SER A 114 -6.90 -21.11 -3.31
CA SER A 114 -7.10 -22.32 -2.50
C SER A 114 -8.20 -22.11 -1.45
N ASP A 115 -8.82 -23.20 -0.99
CA ASP A 115 -9.81 -23.17 0.08
C ASP A 115 -9.26 -22.53 1.36
N ALA A 116 -7.97 -22.77 1.66
CA ALA A 116 -7.31 -22.17 2.82
C ALA A 116 -7.18 -20.64 2.69
N ALA A 117 -6.74 -20.13 1.53
CA ALA A 117 -6.60 -18.70 1.31
C ALA A 117 -7.96 -17.99 1.27
N THR A 118 -8.93 -18.56 0.53
CA THR A 118 -10.26 -17.97 0.38
C THR A 118 -11.07 -18.00 1.69
N SER A 119 -11.01 -19.09 2.46
CA SER A 119 -11.66 -19.18 3.78
C SER A 119 -11.02 -18.25 4.82
N ALA A 120 -9.74 -17.92 4.64
CA ALA A 120 -9.07 -16.91 5.46
C ALA A 120 -9.41 -15.46 5.05
N GLY A 121 -10.20 -15.26 3.99
CA GLY A 121 -10.56 -13.93 3.48
C GLY A 121 -9.47 -13.26 2.64
N ILE A 122 -8.51 -14.02 2.11
CA ILE A 122 -7.47 -13.51 1.21
C ILE A 122 -8.04 -13.32 -0.19
N VAL A 123 -7.87 -12.11 -0.73
CA VAL A 123 -8.31 -11.73 -2.08
C VAL A 123 -7.10 -11.13 -2.81
N PHE A 124 -6.64 -11.86 -3.82
CA PHE A 124 -5.63 -11.37 -4.75
C PHE A 124 -6.29 -10.43 -5.78
N LEU A 125 -5.83 -9.20 -5.86
CA LEU A 125 -6.37 -8.18 -6.74
C LEU A 125 -5.53 -8.06 -8.02
N GLU A 126 -6.20 -8.17 -9.15
CA GLU A 126 -5.65 -7.76 -10.44
C GLU A 126 -5.73 -6.22 -10.57
N GLU A 127 -5.00 -5.64 -11.52
CA GLU A 127 -5.08 -4.21 -11.77
C GLU A 127 -6.51 -3.76 -12.11
N GLY A 128 -6.98 -2.69 -11.46
CA GLY A 128 -8.31 -2.12 -11.69
C GLY A 128 -9.05 -1.77 -10.41
N THR A 129 -10.35 -1.50 -10.55
CA THR A 129 -11.23 -1.09 -9.45
C THR A 129 -12.01 -2.28 -8.90
N HIS A 130 -12.03 -2.43 -7.58
CA HIS A 130 -12.71 -3.48 -6.83
C HIS A 130 -13.54 -2.85 -5.70
N SER A 131 -14.71 -3.40 -5.40
CA SER A 131 -15.61 -2.87 -4.35
C SER A 131 -16.00 -3.97 -3.37
N PHE A 132 -16.03 -3.62 -2.08
CA PHE A 132 -16.30 -4.53 -0.98
C PHE A 132 -17.27 -3.90 0.02
N ASP A 133 -18.24 -4.69 0.49
CA ASP A 133 -19.00 -4.38 1.69
C ASP A 133 -18.29 -5.02 2.89
N LEU A 134 -17.85 -4.19 3.83
CA LEU A 134 -17.06 -4.62 4.98
C LEU A 134 -17.97 -5.08 6.12
N ARG A 135 -17.45 -5.97 6.98
CA ARG A 135 -18.18 -6.54 8.11
C ARG A 135 -18.65 -5.50 9.12
N ASN A 136 -17.93 -4.38 9.24
CA ASN A 136 -18.30 -3.25 10.11
C ASN A 136 -19.44 -2.38 9.52
N GLY A 137 -19.92 -2.68 8.30
CA GLY A 137 -20.98 -1.96 7.61
C GLY A 137 -20.50 -0.80 6.74
N ALA A 138 -19.19 -0.60 6.58
CA ALA A 138 -18.63 0.33 5.60
C ALA A 138 -18.64 -0.26 4.18
N SER A 139 -18.66 0.60 3.18
CA SER A 139 -18.32 0.26 1.79
C SER A 139 -16.91 0.74 1.50
N LEU A 140 -16.14 -0.10 0.79
CA LEU A 140 -14.77 0.19 0.41
C LEU A 140 -14.62 0.01 -1.10
N THR A 141 -14.28 1.08 -1.82
CA THR A 141 -13.83 0.99 -3.22
C THR A 141 -12.33 1.16 -3.31
N VAL A 142 -11.66 0.15 -3.87
CA VAL A 142 -10.20 0.08 -4.00
C VAL A 142 -9.80 0.12 -5.47
N PHE A 143 -8.82 0.95 -5.82
CA PHE A 143 -8.04 0.74 -7.05
C PHE A 143 -6.74 0.04 -6.71
N ALA A 144 -6.42 -1.04 -7.41
CA ALA A 144 -5.21 -1.83 -7.23
C ALA A 144 -4.32 -1.78 -8.48
N SER A 145 -3.00 -1.70 -8.32
CA SER A 145 -2.05 -1.94 -9.42
C SER A 145 -0.67 -2.37 -8.91
N PRO A 146 -0.09 -3.46 -9.43
CA PRO A 146 1.26 -3.88 -9.04
C PRO A 146 2.37 -3.09 -9.73
N LEU A 147 2.02 -2.20 -10.65
CA LEU A 147 2.97 -1.71 -11.65
C LEU A 147 3.92 -0.63 -11.12
N THR A 148 5.21 -0.76 -11.43
CA THR A 148 6.25 0.24 -11.17
C THR A 148 6.95 0.73 -12.45
N PRO A 149 7.56 1.93 -12.46
CA PRO A 149 8.29 2.40 -13.63
C PRO A 149 9.54 1.56 -13.90
N SER A 150 9.77 1.14 -15.14
CA SER A 150 10.96 0.36 -15.48
C SER A 150 12.23 1.23 -15.58
N GLN A 151 13.19 1.01 -14.69
CA GLN A 151 14.51 1.68 -14.70
C GLN A 151 15.58 0.93 -15.52
N GLY A 152 15.20 0.27 -16.63
CA GLY A 152 16.17 -0.44 -17.48
C GLY A 152 15.73 -1.81 -17.98
N GLY A 153 14.51 -2.24 -17.68
CA GLY A 153 13.94 -3.52 -18.12
C GLY A 153 14.61 -4.71 -17.44
N GLY A 154 13.90 -5.42 -16.57
CA GLY A 154 14.49 -6.60 -15.93
C GLY A 154 13.67 -7.22 -14.82
N TRP A 155 12.59 -6.56 -14.42
CA TRP A 155 11.73 -7.00 -13.33
C TRP A 155 10.28 -7.15 -13.81
N ALA A 156 9.54 -8.00 -13.09
CA ALA A 156 8.12 -8.20 -13.32
C ALA A 156 7.31 -6.97 -12.92
N PHE A 157 6.08 -6.85 -13.42
CA PHE A 157 5.15 -5.79 -13.07
C PHE A 157 5.73 -4.38 -13.28
N GLN A 158 6.40 -4.16 -14.42
CA GLN A 158 6.91 -2.85 -14.79
C GLN A 158 6.30 -2.34 -16.08
N TYR A 159 6.05 -1.03 -16.15
CA TYR A 159 5.71 -0.36 -17.40
C TYR A 159 6.90 0.45 -17.95
N PRO A 160 7.04 0.61 -19.28
CA PRO A 160 8.14 1.37 -19.85
C PRO A 160 7.97 2.88 -19.61
N LEU A 161 9.03 3.55 -19.15
CA LEU A 161 9.02 5.00 -18.88
C LEU A 161 8.58 5.85 -20.10
N ARG A 162 8.96 5.43 -21.31
CA ARG A 162 8.69 6.20 -22.54
C ARG A 162 7.23 6.11 -23.01
N SER A 163 6.63 4.92 -22.95
CA SER A 163 5.23 4.73 -23.31
C SER A 163 4.29 5.06 -22.15
N GLY A 164 4.81 5.04 -20.92
CA GLY A 164 4.03 5.23 -19.71
C GLY A 164 3.04 4.11 -19.49
N HIS A 165 2.07 4.39 -18.62
CA HIS A 165 0.90 3.59 -18.32
C HIS A 165 -0.23 4.51 -17.82
N THR A 166 -1.46 4.22 -18.19
CA THR A 166 -2.63 5.02 -17.75
C THR A 166 -3.27 4.34 -16.56
N PHE A 167 -3.20 4.98 -15.39
CA PHE A 167 -3.93 4.54 -14.20
C PHE A 167 -5.33 5.19 -14.19
N GLU A 168 -6.35 4.39 -14.51
CA GLU A 168 -7.75 4.83 -14.54
C GLU A 168 -8.39 4.76 -13.14
N ILE A 169 -8.12 5.80 -12.34
CA ILE A 169 -8.65 5.91 -10.97
C ILE A 169 -9.83 6.89 -10.96
N SER A 170 -11.01 6.38 -10.63
CA SER A 170 -12.23 7.18 -10.43
C SER A 170 -12.13 8.04 -9.16
N ASN A 171 -12.82 9.19 -9.13
CA ASN A 171 -12.97 10.02 -7.93
C ASN A 171 -13.86 9.40 -6.84
N THR A 172 -14.50 8.26 -7.12
CA THR A 172 -15.27 7.47 -6.16
C THR A 172 -14.42 6.43 -5.43
N VAL A 173 -13.14 6.29 -5.77
CA VAL A 173 -12.21 5.36 -5.11
C VAL A 173 -11.83 5.90 -3.74
N ASP A 174 -12.06 5.11 -2.69
CA ASP A 174 -11.68 5.46 -1.32
C ASP A 174 -10.21 5.19 -1.05
N LEU A 175 -9.70 4.08 -1.56
CA LEU A 175 -8.36 3.58 -1.31
C LEU A 175 -7.65 3.24 -2.62
N VAL A 176 -6.42 3.72 -2.78
CA VAL A 176 -5.53 3.25 -3.84
C VAL A 176 -4.48 2.36 -3.21
N MET A 177 -4.19 1.21 -3.81
CA MET A 177 -3.06 0.37 -3.46
C MET A 177 -2.17 0.17 -4.69
N THR A 178 -0.91 0.57 -4.57
CA THR A 178 0.09 0.33 -5.61
C THR A 178 1.30 -0.36 -5.00
N HIS A 179 2.09 -1.07 -5.80
CA HIS A 179 3.35 -1.59 -5.28
C HIS A 179 4.37 -0.45 -5.05
N GLY A 180 4.60 0.37 -6.07
CA GLY A 180 5.52 1.50 -5.98
C GLY A 180 4.88 2.80 -5.44
N PRO A 181 5.69 3.71 -4.89
CA PRO A 181 5.23 5.00 -4.39
C PRO A 181 4.90 6.00 -5.52
N PRO A 182 4.10 7.04 -5.24
CA PRO A 182 3.97 8.18 -6.12
C PRO A 182 5.19 9.10 -6.02
N LYS A 183 5.49 9.82 -7.11
CA LYS A 183 6.64 10.74 -7.15
C LYS A 183 6.55 11.83 -6.09
N GLY A 184 7.61 11.97 -5.29
CA GLY A 184 7.77 13.03 -4.30
C GLY A 184 7.12 12.77 -2.95
N ILE A 185 6.48 11.61 -2.74
CA ILE A 185 5.87 11.23 -1.45
C ILE A 185 6.45 9.90 -1.01
N LEU A 186 7.25 9.93 0.05
CA LEU A 186 7.80 8.72 0.69
C LEU A 186 8.51 7.77 -0.31
N ASP A 187 9.18 8.37 -1.30
CA ASP A 187 9.81 7.69 -2.43
C ASP A 187 11.32 7.93 -2.51
N HIS A 188 11.90 8.44 -1.43
CA HIS A 188 13.32 8.75 -1.32
C HIS A 188 14.14 7.50 -1.11
N THR A 189 15.28 7.43 -1.78
CA THR A 189 16.29 6.40 -1.55
C THR A 189 17.45 6.91 -0.72
N LEU A 190 18.25 6.02 -0.14
CA LEU A 190 19.50 6.35 0.57
C LEU A 190 20.55 7.00 -0.35
N SER A 191 20.47 6.76 -1.67
CA SER A 191 21.29 7.45 -2.67
C SER A 191 20.86 8.90 -2.93
N GLY A 192 19.72 9.33 -2.36
CA GLY A 192 19.14 10.66 -2.58
C GLY A 192 18.28 10.75 -3.84
N ASP A 193 18.01 9.62 -4.50
CA ASP A 193 17.10 9.58 -5.64
C ASP A 193 15.64 9.56 -5.16
N SER A 194 14.73 9.93 -6.07
CA SER A 194 13.29 9.81 -5.85
C SER A 194 12.76 8.81 -6.88
N ALA A 195 12.37 7.63 -6.41
CA ALA A 195 12.05 6.47 -7.24
C ALA A 195 10.55 6.34 -7.54
N GLY A 196 9.72 7.27 -7.08
CA GLY A 196 8.28 7.22 -7.25
C GLY A 196 7.80 7.52 -8.66
N SER A 197 6.57 7.09 -8.94
CA SER A 197 5.92 7.26 -10.24
C SER A 197 5.22 8.61 -10.37
N THR A 198 5.61 9.38 -11.39
CA THR A 198 4.90 10.62 -11.77
C THR A 198 3.48 10.32 -12.23
N LEU A 199 3.26 9.22 -12.96
CA LEU A 199 1.94 8.86 -13.50
C LEU A 199 0.96 8.44 -12.40
N VAL A 200 1.46 7.75 -11.36
CA VAL A 200 0.66 7.44 -10.16
C VAL A 200 0.32 8.73 -9.42
N PHE A 201 1.28 9.65 -9.23
CA PHE A 201 1.01 10.95 -8.61
C PHE A 201 -0.09 11.72 -9.37
N GLU A 202 0.01 11.83 -10.68
CA GLU A 202 -0.98 12.53 -11.51
C GLU A 202 -2.38 11.90 -11.40
N ALA A 203 -2.46 10.56 -11.39
CA ALA A 203 -3.73 9.85 -11.21
C ALA A 203 -4.34 10.10 -9.83
N LEU A 204 -3.53 10.11 -8.78
CA LEU A 204 -3.96 10.40 -7.42
C LEU A 204 -4.38 11.85 -7.25
N ALA A 205 -3.68 12.81 -7.86
CA ALA A 205 -4.04 14.22 -7.83
C ALA A 205 -5.41 14.49 -8.46
N ARG A 206 -5.80 13.69 -9.47
CA ARG A 206 -7.14 13.71 -10.09
C ARG A 206 -8.19 13.00 -9.22
N ALA A 207 -7.87 11.83 -8.69
CA ALA A 207 -8.84 10.98 -7.97
C ALA A 207 -9.07 11.40 -6.51
N ARG A 208 -8.01 11.88 -5.84
CA ARG A 208 -7.96 12.31 -4.43
C ARG A 208 -8.59 11.31 -3.45
N PRO A 209 -8.11 10.05 -3.41
CA PRO A 209 -8.63 9.03 -2.51
C PRO A 209 -8.38 9.42 -1.05
N ARG A 210 -9.05 8.74 -0.11
CA ARG A 210 -8.81 8.94 1.33
C ARG A 210 -7.45 8.40 1.75
N LEU A 211 -7.06 7.26 1.18
CA LEU A 211 -5.85 6.51 1.55
C LEU A 211 -5.13 6.01 0.29
N HIS A 212 -3.81 6.16 0.26
CA HIS A 212 -2.93 5.50 -0.70
C HIS A 212 -1.89 4.66 0.04
N CYS A 213 -1.94 3.35 -0.17
CA CYS A 213 -1.00 2.39 0.44
C CYS A 213 -0.02 1.86 -0.62
N PHE A 214 1.26 1.77 -0.26
CA PHE A 214 2.30 1.26 -1.15
C PHE A 214 3.51 0.75 -0.38
N GLY A 215 4.53 0.28 -1.10
CA GLY A 215 5.82 -0.13 -0.55
C GLY A 215 6.95 0.10 -1.55
N HIS A 216 7.70 -0.98 -1.89
CA HIS A 216 8.80 -1.04 -2.85
C HIS A 216 10.07 -0.28 -2.46
N ILE A 217 9.94 0.94 -1.93
CA ILE A 217 11.05 1.78 -1.50
C ILE A 217 11.16 1.67 0.02
N HIS A 218 11.95 0.72 0.50
CA HIS A 218 12.09 0.37 1.93
C HIS A 218 12.52 1.57 2.77
N GLU A 219 13.40 2.38 2.19
CA GLU A 219 13.98 3.59 2.76
C GLU A 219 12.96 4.73 2.90
N GLY A 220 11.84 4.61 2.20
CA GLY A 220 10.71 5.53 2.25
C GLY A 220 9.65 5.16 3.28
N TRP A 221 9.83 4.13 4.12
CA TRP A 221 8.85 3.74 5.13
C TRP A 221 8.39 4.96 5.94
N GLY A 222 7.07 5.11 6.05
CA GLY A 222 6.48 6.29 6.67
C GLY A 222 5.02 6.48 6.33
N ALA A 223 4.43 7.51 6.94
CA ALA A 223 3.11 7.98 6.55
C ALA A 223 3.07 9.52 6.53
N LYS A 224 2.36 10.07 5.54
CA LYS A 224 2.19 11.51 5.38
C LYS A 224 0.74 11.82 5.01
N LEU A 225 0.10 12.69 5.79
CA LEU A 225 -1.20 13.24 5.46
C LEU A 225 -1.01 14.47 4.57
N VAL A 226 -1.32 14.34 3.29
CA VAL A 226 -1.11 15.36 2.27
C VAL A 226 -2.39 16.13 2.03
N THR A 227 -2.27 17.45 1.96
CA THR A 227 -3.36 18.34 1.56
C THR A 227 -3.17 18.76 0.12
N TRP A 228 -4.14 18.45 -0.74
CA TRP A 228 -4.12 18.84 -2.16
C TRP A 228 -4.40 20.33 -2.31
N ALA A 229 -3.83 20.95 -3.34
CA ALA A 229 -4.24 22.28 -3.77
C ALA A 229 -5.76 22.31 -4.11
N PRO A 230 -6.43 23.47 -3.97
CA PRO A 230 -7.81 23.63 -4.44
C PRO A 230 -7.98 23.17 -5.89
N ALA A 231 -9.11 22.54 -6.22
CA ALA A 231 -9.32 21.92 -7.53
C ALA A 231 -9.21 22.91 -8.70
N ASP A 232 -9.57 24.17 -8.48
CA ASP A 232 -9.46 25.29 -9.43
C ASP A 232 -8.03 25.83 -9.60
N GLN A 233 -7.11 25.42 -8.73
CA GLN A 233 -5.69 25.80 -8.74
C GLN A 233 -4.76 24.66 -9.18
N MET A 234 -5.32 23.49 -9.49
CA MET A 234 -4.55 22.35 -9.96
C MET A 234 -3.90 22.61 -11.31
N SER A 235 -2.63 22.24 -11.43
CA SER A 235 -1.86 22.26 -12.66
C SER A 235 -2.40 21.24 -13.66
N ALA A 236 -2.27 21.53 -14.97
CA ALA A 236 -2.68 20.59 -16.03
C ALA A 236 -1.89 19.26 -15.98
N THR A 237 -0.63 19.31 -15.54
CA THR A 237 0.20 18.14 -15.21
C THR A 237 0.59 18.24 -13.73
N PRO A 238 -0.16 17.60 -12.83
CA PRO A 238 0.08 17.72 -11.40
C PRO A 238 1.47 17.25 -10.99
N SER A 239 2.09 17.95 -10.04
CA SER A 239 3.36 17.56 -9.41
C SER A 239 3.35 17.89 -7.93
N TYR A 240 4.19 17.19 -7.16
CA TYR A 240 4.31 17.43 -5.72
C TYR A 240 4.53 18.91 -5.39
N SER A 241 5.51 19.55 -6.03
CA SER A 241 5.90 20.93 -5.73
C SER A 241 4.87 22.00 -6.09
N ALA A 242 3.95 21.70 -7.02
CA ALA A 242 2.98 22.68 -7.51
C ALA A 242 1.57 22.47 -6.92
N ASP A 243 1.21 21.23 -6.58
CA ASP A 243 -0.18 20.84 -6.33
C ASP A 243 -0.44 20.30 -4.92
N ILE A 244 0.56 20.39 -4.04
CA ILE A 244 0.43 20.06 -2.62
C ILE A 244 0.59 21.33 -1.78
N ASP A 245 -0.34 21.52 -0.85
CA ASP A 245 -0.21 22.51 0.22
C ASP A 245 0.68 21.90 1.32
N GLU A 246 1.98 22.15 1.22
CA GLU A 246 2.97 21.63 2.17
C GLU A 246 2.71 22.15 3.60
N ALA A 247 2.26 23.41 3.72
CA ALA A 247 2.03 24.04 5.02
C ALA A 247 0.87 23.39 5.79
N ARG A 248 -0.09 22.78 5.07
CA ARG A 248 -1.20 21.99 5.65
C ARG A 248 -0.97 20.48 5.60
N SER A 249 0.15 20.03 5.05
CA SER A 249 0.51 18.62 5.01
C SER A 249 1.27 18.25 6.30
N VAL A 250 1.08 17.03 6.78
CA VAL A 250 1.62 16.59 8.08
C VAL A 250 2.35 15.26 7.89
N LEU A 251 3.64 15.22 8.23
CA LEU A 251 4.37 13.97 8.37
C LEU A 251 3.89 13.27 9.65
N VAL A 252 3.38 12.05 9.51
CA VAL A 252 2.88 11.25 10.64
C VAL A 252 4.05 10.57 11.35
N ALA A 253 4.84 9.82 10.58
CA ALA A 253 6.12 9.25 10.99
C ALA A 253 6.94 8.86 9.75
N ASP A 254 8.22 8.62 9.97
CA ASP A 254 9.17 8.08 9.01
C ASP A 254 10.24 7.22 9.73
N LEU A 255 11.25 6.75 8.99
CA LEU A 255 12.36 5.99 9.59
C LEU A 255 13.08 6.75 10.72
N SER A 256 13.24 8.08 10.62
CA SER A 256 13.88 8.86 11.69
C SER A 256 13.09 8.79 13.01
N THR A 257 11.77 8.70 12.90
CA THR A 257 10.85 8.54 14.04
C THR A 257 11.04 7.17 14.72
N LEU A 258 11.40 6.12 13.97
CA LEU A 258 11.69 4.80 14.54
C LEU A 258 13.06 4.74 15.24
N ARG A 259 14.07 5.43 14.67
CA ARG A 259 15.46 5.41 15.16
C ARG A 259 15.65 6.20 16.47
N GLY A 260 14.90 7.29 16.68
CA GLY A 260 15.00 8.11 17.89
C GLY A 260 14.56 7.45 19.21
N GLY A 261 14.07 6.20 19.17
CA GLY A 261 13.66 5.44 20.36
C GLY A 261 14.75 4.58 21.00
N SER A 262 15.88 4.33 20.31
CA SER A 262 17.03 3.66 20.92
C SER A 262 17.94 4.73 21.52
N GLY A 263 18.07 4.73 22.84
CA GLY A 263 18.85 5.71 23.60
C GLY A 263 20.36 5.60 23.42
N LEU A 264 20.86 5.68 22.19
CA LEU A 264 22.27 5.88 21.89
C LEU A 264 22.47 7.35 21.53
N GLU A 265 22.77 8.12 22.56
CA GLU A 265 23.33 9.47 22.46
C GLU A 265 24.60 9.40 21.60
N HIS A 266 24.48 9.73 20.32
CA HIS A 266 25.64 10.07 19.50
C HIS A 266 25.67 11.59 19.35
N ASP A 267 26.61 12.20 20.08
CA ASP A 267 26.99 13.60 19.98
C ASP A 267 27.20 14.00 18.51
N GLY A 268 26.26 14.75 17.96
CA GLY A 268 26.28 15.21 16.58
C GLY A 268 25.17 16.22 16.33
N GLN A 269 25.58 17.46 16.11
CA GLN A 269 24.72 18.64 15.96
C GLN A 269 23.65 18.47 14.87
N HIS A 270 22.49 19.10 15.10
CA HIS A 270 21.35 19.30 14.19
C HIS A 270 20.34 18.13 14.03
N SER A 271 19.44 18.01 15.01
CA SER A 271 18.00 18.23 14.77
C SER A 271 17.29 18.31 16.12
N GLN A 272 16.58 19.42 16.34
CA GLN A 272 15.62 19.51 17.43
C GLN A 272 14.42 18.61 17.05
N ALA A 273 14.49 17.32 17.36
CA ALA A 273 13.31 16.50 17.47
C ALA A 273 12.50 17.07 18.65
N GLY A 274 11.54 17.95 18.33
CA GLY A 274 10.64 18.51 19.32
C GLY A 274 9.94 17.37 20.05
N LYS A 275 10.08 17.36 21.38
CA LYS A 275 9.10 16.75 22.29
C LYS A 275 7.80 17.56 22.20
N GLY A 276 7.15 17.54 21.04
CA GLY A 276 5.75 17.91 20.91
C GLY A 276 4.92 16.75 21.44
N ASP A 277 3.83 17.06 22.14
CA ASP A 277 2.76 16.12 22.42
C ASP A 277 2.20 15.58 21.09
N ASN A 278 2.87 14.58 20.50
CA ASN A 278 2.56 14.07 19.17
C ASN A 278 1.38 13.10 19.29
N ASP A 279 0.18 13.64 19.11
CA ASP A 279 -1.06 12.89 18.85
C ASP A 279 -1.04 12.21 17.46
N SER A 280 0.07 12.28 16.72
CA SER A 280 0.17 11.77 15.35
C SER A 280 0.28 10.25 15.25
N GLY A 281 0.71 9.53 16.30
CA GLY A 281 0.73 8.07 16.26
C GLY A 281 1.33 7.40 17.49
N LYS A 282 1.06 6.10 17.64
CA LYS A 282 1.49 5.27 18.76
C LYS A 282 2.28 4.07 18.25
N ARG A 283 3.54 3.97 18.65
CA ARG A 283 4.39 2.80 18.40
C ARG A 283 4.05 1.67 19.39
N SER A 284 3.71 0.50 18.86
CA SER A 284 3.66 -0.79 19.56
C SER A 284 4.97 -1.57 19.33
N GLU A 285 5.13 -2.72 19.97
CA GLU A 285 6.19 -3.68 19.65
C GLU A 285 6.01 -4.28 18.25
N THR A 286 4.76 -4.38 17.76
CA THR A 286 4.42 -5.11 16.53
C THR A 286 3.82 -4.23 15.43
N TYR A 287 3.42 -2.99 15.70
CA TYR A 287 2.85 -2.10 14.68
C TYR A 287 3.02 -0.61 15.04
N TYR A 288 2.86 0.27 14.06
CA TYR A 288 2.74 1.72 14.28
C TYR A 288 1.30 2.16 13.99
N ALA A 289 0.61 2.71 14.99
CA ALA A 289 -0.79 3.08 14.89
C ALA A 289 -0.98 4.59 14.67
N THR A 290 -1.94 4.97 13.83
CA THR A 290 -2.42 6.36 13.67
C THR A 290 -3.92 6.38 13.39
N SER A 291 -4.60 7.48 13.73
CA SER A 291 -6.02 7.69 13.48
C SER A 291 -6.22 9.02 12.78
N HIS A 292 -7.05 9.02 11.73
CA HIS A 292 -7.38 10.18 10.92
C HIS A 292 -8.90 10.26 10.65
N CYS A 293 -9.70 9.84 11.64
CA CYS A 293 -11.15 9.99 11.67
C CYS A 293 -11.54 11.46 11.84
N SER A 294 -12.82 11.78 11.63
CA SER A 294 -13.35 13.16 11.61
C SER A 294 -13.11 13.94 12.91
N GLY A 295 -13.01 13.26 14.05
CA GLY A 295 -12.73 13.86 15.36
C GLY A 295 -11.24 14.07 15.68
N ASP A 296 -10.33 13.58 14.84
CA ASP A 296 -8.89 13.66 15.09
C ASP A 296 -8.31 15.00 14.62
N THR A 297 -7.26 15.48 15.29
CA THR A 297 -6.57 16.75 14.98
C THR A 297 -6.11 16.82 13.52
N HIS A 298 -5.76 15.68 12.95
CA HIS A 298 -5.28 15.54 11.59
C HIS A 298 -6.18 14.57 10.81
N SER A 299 -7.46 14.91 10.66
CA SER A 299 -8.42 14.08 9.95
C SER A 299 -8.19 14.04 8.44
N VAL A 300 -8.56 12.90 7.83
CA VAL A 300 -8.67 12.76 6.37
C VAL A 300 -10.00 13.35 5.90
N GLU A 301 -9.92 14.37 5.05
CA GLU A 301 -11.05 15.02 4.42
C GLU A 301 -11.19 14.53 2.97
N ALA A 302 -12.25 13.79 2.66
CA ALA A 302 -12.45 13.21 1.32
C ALA A 302 -12.37 14.28 0.22
N GLY A 303 -11.59 14.00 -0.83
CA GLY A 303 -11.40 14.92 -1.96
C GLY A 303 -10.48 16.12 -1.67
N SER A 304 -9.98 16.28 -0.44
CA SER A 304 -9.10 17.40 -0.05
C SER A 304 -7.80 16.93 0.59
N ARG A 305 -7.81 15.86 1.37
CA ARG A 305 -6.61 15.28 1.99
C ARG A 305 -6.55 13.77 1.76
N THR A 306 -5.35 13.29 1.50
CA THR A 306 -5.07 11.85 1.31
C THR A 306 -3.99 11.45 2.30
N LEU A 307 -4.21 10.36 3.02
CA LEU A 307 -3.16 9.72 3.81
C LEU A 307 -2.34 8.81 2.90
N PHE A 308 -1.04 9.06 2.80
CA PHE A 308 -0.09 8.23 2.07
C PHE A 308 0.66 7.36 3.08
N VAL A 309 0.75 6.06 2.82
CA VAL A 309 1.41 5.09 3.70
C VAL A 309 2.36 4.23 2.88
N ASN A 310 3.67 4.42 3.10
CA ASN A 310 4.68 3.48 2.67
C ASN A 310 4.84 2.43 3.78
N ALA A 311 4.39 1.21 3.48
CA ALA A 311 4.29 0.11 4.42
C ALA A 311 5.36 -0.97 4.20
N SER A 312 6.47 -0.66 3.50
CA SER A 312 7.58 -1.60 3.32
C SER A 312 8.18 -2.03 4.66
N ILE A 313 7.94 -3.27 5.08
CA ILE A 313 8.43 -3.75 6.38
C ILE A 313 9.86 -4.28 6.33
N LYS A 314 10.38 -4.58 5.14
CA LYS A 314 11.79 -4.97 4.99
C LYS A 314 12.68 -3.83 5.42
N GLY A 315 13.58 -4.14 6.35
CA GLY A 315 14.60 -3.23 6.84
C GLY A 315 15.62 -2.83 5.78
N VAL A 316 16.28 -1.70 6.02
CA VAL A 316 17.31 -1.13 5.13
C VAL A 316 18.74 -1.48 5.54
N ASP A 317 18.95 -1.91 6.79
CA ASP A 317 20.25 -2.25 7.36
C ASP A 317 20.12 -3.33 8.45
N GLU A 318 21.25 -3.82 8.96
CA GLU A 318 21.30 -4.85 10.01
C GLU A 318 20.79 -4.34 11.38
N ASP A 319 20.86 -3.03 11.62
CA ASP A 319 20.43 -2.39 12.87
C ASP A 319 18.90 -2.29 12.96
N TYR A 320 18.23 -2.16 11.82
CA TYR A 320 16.78 -2.12 11.68
C TYR A 320 16.31 -3.17 10.67
N PRO A 321 16.38 -4.48 11.02
CA PRO A 321 16.13 -5.53 10.07
C PRO A 321 14.66 -5.58 9.63
N LEU A 322 13.74 -5.03 10.42
CA LEU A 322 12.31 -4.91 10.09
C LEU A 322 11.75 -3.56 10.55
N HIS A 323 10.93 -2.96 9.69
CA HIS A 323 10.04 -1.85 10.03
C HIS A 323 8.69 -2.40 10.50
N LEU A 324 7.87 -1.53 11.09
CA LEU A 324 6.56 -1.92 11.63
C LEU A 324 5.47 -1.81 10.56
N PRO A 325 4.52 -2.75 10.48
CA PRO A 325 3.27 -2.53 9.79
C PRO A 325 2.51 -1.34 10.36
N TRP A 326 1.61 -0.80 9.54
CA TRP A 326 0.76 0.32 9.91
C TRP A 326 -0.62 -0.15 10.37
N LEU A 327 -1.10 0.39 11.48
CA LEU A 327 -2.50 0.26 11.90
C LEU A 327 -3.18 1.62 11.76
N VAL A 328 -4.06 1.76 10.77
CA VAL A 328 -4.62 3.05 10.37
C VAL A 328 -6.12 3.05 10.55
N ASP A 329 -6.64 4.02 11.29
CA ASP A 329 -8.07 4.28 11.40
C ASP A 329 -8.45 5.45 10.47
N ILE A 330 -9.37 5.21 9.53
CA ILE A 330 -10.02 6.26 8.72
C ILE A 330 -11.53 6.05 8.70
N GLU A 331 -12.27 7.00 8.15
CA GLU A 331 -13.70 6.90 7.97
C GLU A 331 -14.06 6.62 6.51
N LEU A 332 -14.87 5.58 6.28
CA LEU A 332 -15.41 5.19 4.98
C LEU A 332 -16.92 5.40 4.90
N PRO A 333 -17.51 5.56 3.70
CA PRO A 333 -18.96 5.61 3.54
C PRO A 333 -19.63 4.34 4.08
N LYS A 334 -20.85 4.46 4.63
CA LYS A 334 -21.66 3.30 4.97
C LYS A 334 -22.09 2.53 3.71
N ALA A 335 -22.07 1.21 3.75
CA ALA A 335 -22.63 0.36 2.70
C ALA A 335 -24.13 0.64 2.53
N SER A 336 -24.58 0.67 1.28
CA SER A 336 -26.01 0.71 1.00
C SER A 336 -26.63 -0.58 1.53
N LEU A 337 -27.77 -0.48 2.23
CA LEU A 337 -28.56 -1.67 2.54
C LEU A 337 -29.00 -2.23 1.19
N GLY A 338 -28.36 -3.30 0.71
CA GLY A 338 -28.74 -3.97 -0.51
C GLY A 338 -30.24 -4.24 -0.45
N GLY A 339 -30.99 -3.64 -1.38
CA GLY A 339 -32.41 -3.90 -1.52
C GLY A 339 -32.59 -5.41 -1.61
N SER A 340 -33.30 -5.98 -0.65
CA SER A 340 -33.72 -7.37 -0.66
C SER A 340 -34.26 -7.69 -2.05
N SER A 341 -33.55 -8.52 -2.80
CA SER A 341 -34.16 -9.22 -3.92
C SER A 341 -35.19 -10.14 -3.28
N GLU A 342 -36.45 -9.69 -3.24
CA GLU A 342 -37.59 -10.56 -3.04
C GLU A 342 -37.56 -11.60 -4.16
N LEU A 343 -37.00 -12.76 -3.87
CA LEU A 343 -37.35 -13.99 -4.58
C LEU A 343 -38.69 -14.44 -3.98
N SER A 344 -39.78 -13.95 -4.56
CA SER A 344 -41.11 -14.56 -4.46
C SER A 344 -41.20 -15.80 -5.33
#